data_AF-A0A3C0DP19-F1
#
_entry.id   AF-A0A3C0DP19-F1
#
_cell.length_a   1.000
_cell.length_b   1.000
_cell.length_c   1.000
_cell.angle_alpha   90.00
_cell.angle_beta   90.00
_cell.angle_gamma   90.00
#
_symmetry.space_group_name_H-M   'P 1'
#
loop_
_entity.id
_entity.type
_entity.pdbx_description
1 polymer ?
#
loop_
_entity_poly.entity_id
_entity_poly.type
_entity_poly.pdbx_seq_one_letter_code
_entity_poly.pdbx_strand_id
1 'polypeptide(L)'
;SHTPLGFDCDRESFIGNYRSESNPAAVERGSSGNTSAYRGNGIASFSHAWQLEPGETAELTLIMGIAPDEQSVAEALAPYADNPQQVERSLAHLRERWQSRLCRLSVTTPNQLFDETLNTWNPYQCMTTFNWARFVSLYECGIRRGIGFRDSCQDTLGVVHSEPLAVRERLTRLLGKQFSEGDAFHQYFPFTDAGDLSGYSD
;
A
#
# COMPACT_ATOMS: atom_id res chain seq x y z
N SER A 1 16.82 -10.59 22.33
CA SER A 1 15.36 -10.69 22.57
C SER A 1 14.63 -9.99 21.44
N HIS A 2 13.43 -10.44 21.08
CA HIS A 2 12.56 -9.74 20.12
C HIS A 2 11.82 -8.55 20.74
N THR A 3 11.86 -8.43 22.07
CA THR A 3 11.31 -7.28 22.80
C THR A 3 12.23 -6.06 22.61
N PRO A 4 11.68 -4.90 22.18
CA PRO A 4 12.42 -3.65 22.13
C PRO A 4 12.98 -3.26 23.50
N LEU A 5 14.17 -2.66 23.52
CA LEU A 5 14.76 -2.02 24.70
C LEU A 5 14.01 -0.74 25.11
N GLY A 6 13.34 -0.11 24.15
CA GLY A 6 12.54 1.08 24.36
C GLY A 6 11.78 1.46 23.10
N PHE A 7 10.91 2.46 23.23
CA PHE A 7 10.08 2.96 22.14
C PHE A 7 9.95 4.48 22.17
N ASP A 8 9.50 5.09 21.08
CA ASP A 8 9.04 6.47 21.07
C ASP A 8 7.87 6.61 20.10
N CYS A 9 6.80 7.24 20.57
CA CYS A 9 5.60 7.50 19.78
C CYS A 9 5.40 9.00 19.49
N ASP A 10 6.18 9.89 20.12
CA ASP A 10 6.12 11.34 19.89
C ASP A 10 7.28 11.83 19.02
N ARG A 11 6.96 12.46 17.87
CA ARG A 11 7.99 12.89 16.92
C ARG A 11 8.92 13.96 17.49
N GLU A 12 8.39 14.92 18.24
CA GLU A 12 9.19 16.03 18.77
C GLU A 12 10.20 15.54 19.80
N SER A 13 9.79 14.62 20.66
CA SER A 13 10.67 13.97 21.64
C SER A 13 11.74 13.09 20.99
N PHE A 14 11.40 12.37 19.92
CA PHE A 14 12.33 11.50 19.21
C PHE A 14 13.34 12.29 18.35
N ILE A 15 12.85 13.23 17.54
CA ILE A 15 13.67 14.05 16.63
C ILE A 15 14.43 15.11 17.43
N GLY A 16 13.78 15.77 18.38
CA GLY A 16 14.29 16.91 19.13
C GLY A 16 14.03 18.25 18.44
N ASN A 17 13.88 19.31 19.24
CA ASN A 17 13.64 20.66 18.73
C ASN A 17 14.77 21.14 17.82
N TYR A 18 14.42 21.78 16.71
CA TYR A 18 15.34 22.32 15.70
C TYR A 18 16.21 21.26 14.99
N ARG A 19 15.73 20.01 14.94
CA ARG A 19 16.38 18.87 14.28
C ARG A 19 15.45 18.28 13.21
N SER A 20 15.94 17.30 12.46
CA SER A 20 15.18 16.61 11.42
C SER A 20 15.43 15.10 11.47
N GLU A 21 14.78 14.37 10.56
CA GLU A 21 14.94 12.93 10.34
C GLU A 21 16.40 12.55 10.02
N SER A 22 17.22 13.51 9.59
CA SER A 22 18.65 13.31 9.31
C SER A 22 19.54 13.29 10.57
N ASN A 23 19.06 13.84 11.69
CA ASN A 23 19.81 13.90 12.94
C ASN A 23 18.94 13.77 14.20
N PRO A 24 18.15 12.69 14.38
CA PRO A 24 17.27 12.55 15.55
C PRO A 24 18.04 12.52 16.87
N ALA A 25 17.59 13.29 17.86
CA ALA A 25 18.23 13.36 19.18
C ALA A 25 18.25 12.01 19.91
N ALA A 26 17.19 11.19 19.77
CA ALA A 26 17.15 9.87 20.40
C ALA A 26 18.18 8.89 19.82
N VAL A 27 18.47 8.98 18.51
CA VAL A 27 19.47 8.16 17.84
C VAL A 27 20.88 8.57 18.27
N GLU A 28 21.18 9.88 18.27
CA GLU A 28 22.48 10.40 18.73
C GLU A 28 22.77 10.03 20.20
N ARG A 29 21.74 10.10 21.05
CA ARG A 29 21.82 9.69 22.46
C ARG A 29 22.00 8.18 22.65
N GLY A 30 21.68 7.36 21.64
CA GLY A 30 21.74 5.91 21.72
C GLY A 30 20.66 5.27 22.59
N SER A 31 19.59 6.00 22.94
CA SER A 31 18.48 5.47 23.75
C SER A 31 17.15 6.18 23.46
N SER A 32 16.09 5.37 23.43
CA SER A 32 14.70 5.83 23.34
C SER A 32 14.26 6.59 24.58
N GLY A 33 13.31 7.50 24.40
CA GLY A 33 12.68 8.27 25.49
C GLY A 33 11.52 7.54 26.18
N ASN A 34 11.03 6.41 25.63
CA ASN A 34 9.82 5.71 26.09
C ASN A 34 8.59 6.63 26.07
N THR A 35 8.50 7.47 25.04
CA THR A 35 7.46 8.48 24.94
C THR A 35 6.18 7.94 24.33
N SER A 36 5.04 8.32 24.91
CA SER A 36 3.71 8.08 24.34
C SER A 36 3.16 9.39 23.76
N ALA A 37 2.55 9.33 22.58
CA ALA A 37 1.89 10.48 21.97
C ALA A 37 0.38 10.41 22.16
N TYR A 38 -0.17 11.36 22.91
CA TYR A 38 -1.63 11.55 23.00
C TYR A 38 -2.15 12.55 21.95
N ARG A 39 -1.26 13.40 21.43
CA ARG A 39 -1.53 14.49 20.48
C ARG A 39 -0.26 14.74 19.65
N GLY A 40 -0.37 15.60 18.63
CA GLY A 40 0.77 16.01 17.81
C GLY A 40 1.04 15.05 16.67
N ASN A 41 2.31 14.93 16.29
CA ASN A 41 2.73 14.08 15.18
C ASN A 41 3.18 12.73 15.74
N GLY A 42 2.29 11.73 15.65
CA GLY A 42 2.60 10.36 16.07
C GLY A 42 3.65 9.71 15.17
N ILE A 43 4.53 8.94 15.79
CA ILE A 43 5.48 8.04 15.11
C ILE A 43 5.41 6.65 15.77
N ALA A 44 6.08 5.68 15.17
CA ALA A 44 6.34 4.39 15.81
C ALA A 44 7.84 4.08 15.69
N SER A 45 8.56 4.21 16.79
CA SER A 45 10.00 3.94 16.88
C SER A 45 10.25 2.87 17.94
N PHE A 46 11.15 1.92 17.63
CA PHE A 46 11.53 0.83 18.53
C PHE A 46 13.05 0.71 18.55
N SER A 47 13.66 0.66 19.74
CA SER A 47 15.09 0.46 19.90
C SER A 47 15.40 -1.01 20.17
N HIS A 48 16.37 -1.58 19.44
CA HIS A 48 16.91 -2.91 19.68
C HIS A 48 18.44 -2.81 19.68
N ALA A 49 19.09 -3.56 20.57
CA ALA A 49 20.54 -3.73 20.54
C ALA A 49 20.86 -5.20 20.25
N TRP A 50 21.75 -5.40 19.27
CA TRP A 50 22.31 -6.70 18.95
C TRP A 50 23.83 -6.64 19.04
N GLN A 51 24.41 -7.69 19.57
CA GLN A 51 25.82 -7.99 19.46
C GLN A 51 25.93 -9.18 18.51
N LEU A 52 26.63 -9.00 17.40
CA LEU A 52 26.80 -10.03 16.37
C LEU A 52 28.28 -10.40 16.26
N GLU A 53 28.57 -11.68 16.29
CA GLU A 53 29.91 -12.21 16.02
C GLU A 53 30.24 -12.17 14.50
N PRO A 54 31.51 -12.30 14.10
CA PRO A 54 31.88 -12.36 12.69
C PRO A 54 31.14 -13.45 11.93
N GLY A 55 30.30 -13.05 10.96
CA GLY A 55 29.49 -13.95 10.15
C GLY A 55 28.10 -14.27 10.72
N GLU A 56 27.76 -13.74 11.90
CA GLU A 56 26.41 -13.86 12.47
C GLU A 56 25.42 -12.90 11.80
N THR A 57 24.18 -13.35 11.65
CA THR A 57 23.08 -12.54 11.11
C THR A 57 21.92 -12.51 12.09
N ALA A 58 21.27 -11.35 12.20
CA ALA A 58 20.03 -11.18 12.95
C ALA A 58 18.93 -10.64 12.03
N GLU A 59 17.68 -11.02 12.34
CA GLU A 59 16.50 -10.64 11.58
C GLU A 59 15.47 -9.97 12.50
N LEU A 60 14.82 -8.93 11.98
CA LEU A 60 13.72 -8.23 12.63
C LEU A 60 12.60 -7.97 11.64
N THR A 61 11.41 -8.44 11.99
CA THR A 61 10.20 -8.22 11.21
C THR A 61 9.42 -7.05 11.81
N LEU A 62 9.28 -5.98 11.03
CA LEU A 62 8.43 -4.83 11.37
C LEU A 62 7.14 -4.91 10.56
N ILE A 63 6.00 -4.89 11.24
CA ILE A 63 4.68 -4.95 10.62
C ILE A 63 3.96 -3.64 10.88
N MET A 64 3.48 -3.01 9.81
CA MET A 64 2.62 -1.83 9.87
C MET A 64 1.28 -2.17 9.22
N GLY A 65 0.18 -1.85 9.90
CA GLY A 65 -1.15 -2.16 9.42
C GLY A 65 -2.20 -1.21 9.99
N ILE A 66 -3.39 -1.26 9.39
CA ILE A 66 -4.58 -0.57 9.85
C ILE A 66 -5.61 -1.65 10.15
N ALA A 67 -6.21 -1.58 11.34
CA ALA A 67 -7.22 -2.51 11.80
C ALA A 67 -8.35 -1.73 12.52
N PRO A 68 -9.58 -2.25 12.54
CA PRO A 68 -10.71 -1.58 13.18
C PRO A 68 -10.59 -1.51 14.71
N ASP A 69 -9.88 -2.48 15.31
CA ASP A 69 -9.72 -2.64 16.75
C ASP A 69 -8.47 -3.44 17.11
N GLU A 70 -8.11 -3.44 18.40
CA GLU A 70 -6.92 -4.14 18.93
C GLU A 70 -7.01 -5.67 18.77
N GLN A 71 -8.21 -6.25 18.83
CA GLN A 71 -8.40 -7.69 18.65
C GLN A 71 -8.00 -8.11 17.23
N SER A 72 -8.44 -7.36 16.22
CA SER A 72 -8.09 -7.57 14.83
C SER A 72 -6.59 -7.42 14.58
N VAL A 73 -5.90 -6.53 15.31
CA VAL A 73 -4.42 -6.43 15.29
C VAL A 73 -3.80 -7.71 15.82
N ALA A 74 -4.23 -8.20 16.98
CA ALA A 74 -3.69 -9.42 17.58
C ALA A 74 -3.90 -10.64 16.67
N GLU A 75 -5.08 -10.78 16.07
CA GLU A 75 -5.40 -11.86 15.12
C GLU A 75 -4.53 -11.78 13.85
N ALA A 76 -4.32 -10.57 13.31
CA ALA A 76 -3.48 -10.37 12.12
C ALA A 76 -1.98 -10.62 12.39
N LEU A 77 -1.51 -10.34 13.61
CA LEU A 77 -0.10 -10.52 14.01
C LEU A 77 0.21 -11.93 14.50
N ALA A 78 -0.79 -12.68 14.99
CA ALA A 78 -0.59 -14.02 15.55
C ALA A 78 0.20 -14.99 14.63
N PRO A 79 0.01 -15.02 13.29
CA PRO A 79 0.80 -15.89 12.42
C PRO A 79 2.29 -15.54 12.35
N TYR A 80 2.65 -14.29 12.62
CA TYR A 80 4.01 -13.74 12.54
C TYR A 80 4.74 -13.77 13.88
N ALA A 81 4.02 -14.00 14.98
CA ALA A 81 4.61 -14.13 16.31
C ALA A 81 5.55 -15.34 16.36
N ASP A 82 6.83 -15.10 16.68
CA ASP A 82 7.89 -16.11 16.81
C ASP A 82 8.03 -17.06 15.60
N ASN A 83 7.63 -16.60 14.40
CA ASN A 83 7.62 -17.41 13.18
C ASN A 83 8.18 -16.61 12.00
N PRO A 84 9.52 -16.52 11.86
CA PRO A 84 10.14 -15.78 10.77
C PRO A 84 9.68 -16.31 9.41
N GLN A 85 9.50 -17.64 9.28
CA GLN A 85 9.07 -18.30 8.04
C GLN A 85 7.72 -17.81 7.49
N GLN A 86 6.90 -17.15 8.33
CA GLN A 86 5.64 -16.58 7.89
C GLN A 86 5.83 -15.42 6.91
N VAL A 87 6.92 -14.66 7.04
CA VAL A 87 7.25 -13.56 6.10
C VAL A 87 7.55 -14.14 4.73
N GLU A 88 8.38 -15.18 4.63
CA GLU A 88 8.71 -15.85 3.36
C GLU A 88 7.48 -16.47 2.73
N ARG A 89 6.61 -17.11 3.52
CA ARG A 89 5.34 -17.68 3.04
C ARG A 89 4.43 -16.60 2.45
N SER A 90 4.32 -15.46 3.13
CA SER A 90 3.50 -14.34 2.68
C SER A 90 4.07 -13.71 1.40
N LEU A 91 5.40 -13.60 1.30
CA LEU A 91 6.08 -13.14 0.09
C LEU A 91 5.93 -14.14 -1.07
N ALA A 92 6.03 -15.44 -0.81
CA ALA A 92 5.82 -16.48 -1.81
C ALA A 92 4.38 -16.44 -2.35
N HIS A 93 3.39 -16.30 -1.47
CA HIS A 93 2.00 -16.16 -1.87
C HIS A 93 1.76 -14.89 -2.72
N LEU A 94 2.40 -13.77 -2.38
CA LEU A 94 2.36 -12.54 -3.19
C LEU A 94 2.96 -12.77 -4.59
N ARG A 95 4.09 -13.49 -4.68
CA ARG A 95 4.73 -13.84 -5.95
C ARG A 95 3.83 -14.75 -6.79
N GLU A 96 3.21 -15.77 -6.21
CA GLU A 96 2.27 -16.64 -6.90
C GLU A 96 1.06 -15.87 -7.44
N ARG A 97 0.53 -14.93 -6.64
CA ARG A 97 -0.57 -14.07 -7.07
C ARG A 97 -0.16 -13.21 -8.27
N TRP A 98 1.01 -12.59 -8.25
CA TRP A 98 1.50 -11.84 -9.41
C TRP A 98 1.77 -12.75 -10.62
N GLN A 99 2.37 -13.92 -10.40
CA GLN A 99 2.65 -14.86 -11.48
C GLN A 99 1.36 -15.32 -12.16
N SER A 100 0.31 -15.63 -11.40
CA SER A 100 -0.99 -16.04 -11.95
C SER A 100 -1.72 -14.95 -12.74
N ARG A 101 -1.33 -13.68 -12.56
CA ARG A 101 -1.80 -12.53 -13.35
C ARG A 101 -0.97 -12.37 -14.61
N LEU A 102 0.34 -12.29 -14.47
CA LEU A 102 1.27 -12.01 -15.56
C LEU A 102 1.33 -13.15 -16.60
N CYS A 103 1.04 -14.39 -16.19
CA CYS A 103 1.03 -15.53 -17.12
C CYS A 103 -0.23 -15.62 -18.00
N ARG A 104 -1.22 -14.73 -17.82
CA ARG A 104 -2.48 -14.76 -18.59
C ARG A 104 -2.32 -14.28 -20.02
N LEU A 105 -1.38 -13.39 -20.26
CA LEU A 105 -1.01 -12.89 -21.57
C LEU A 105 0.50 -12.65 -21.57
N SER A 106 1.23 -13.41 -22.38
CA SER A 106 2.67 -13.26 -22.55
C SER A 106 3.04 -13.38 -24.01
N VAL A 107 4.02 -12.58 -24.44
CA VAL A 107 4.58 -12.60 -25.79
C VAL A 107 6.04 -13.03 -25.76
N THR A 108 6.49 -13.63 -26.85
CA THR A 108 7.91 -13.87 -27.11
C THR A 108 8.23 -13.34 -28.49
N THR A 109 9.14 -12.38 -28.55
CA THR A 109 9.55 -11.73 -29.79
C THR A 109 11.08 -11.65 -29.87
N PRO A 110 11.65 -11.29 -31.03
CA PRO A 110 13.09 -11.01 -31.11
C PRO A 110 13.55 -9.79 -30.28
N ASN A 111 12.64 -8.99 -29.72
CA ASN A 111 12.96 -7.81 -28.93
C ASN A 111 12.63 -8.04 -27.44
N GLN A 112 13.66 -8.27 -26.64
CA GLN A 112 13.52 -8.53 -25.20
C GLN A 112 12.88 -7.37 -24.43
N LEU A 113 13.14 -6.12 -24.80
CA LEU A 113 12.52 -4.96 -24.14
C LEU A 113 11.02 -4.88 -24.39
N PHE A 114 10.59 -5.29 -25.59
CA PHE A 114 9.18 -5.38 -25.93
C PHE A 114 8.48 -6.47 -25.09
N ASP A 115 9.14 -7.63 -24.97
CA ASP A 115 8.66 -8.74 -24.14
C ASP A 115 8.58 -8.33 -22.66
N GLU A 116 9.61 -7.69 -22.09
CA GLU A 116 9.61 -7.20 -20.71
C GLU A 116 8.48 -6.19 -20.44
N THR A 117 8.25 -5.28 -21.40
CA THR A 117 7.19 -4.29 -21.31
C THR A 117 5.82 -4.97 -21.26
N LEU A 118 5.53 -5.87 -22.19
CA LEU A 118 4.20 -6.51 -22.26
C LEU A 118 3.98 -7.61 -21.23
N ASN A 119 5.02 -8.33 -20.84
CA ASN A 119 4.91 -9.48 -19.93
C ASN A 119 4.99 -9.07 -18.45
N THR A 120 5.57 -7.90 -18.13
CA THR A 120 5.80 -7.48 -16.74
C THR A 120 5.34 -6.06 -16.46
N TRP A 121 5.97 -5.05 -17.06
CA TRP A 121 5.84 -3.67 -16.59
C TRP A 121 4.51 -3.02 -16.92
N ASN A 122 4.02 -3.19 -18.15
CA ASN A 122 2.72 -2.68 -18.57
C ASN A 122 1.55 -3.30 -17.77
N PRO A 123 1.41 -4.64 -17.66
CA PRO A 123 0.34 -5.21 -16.85
C PRO A 123 0.44 -4.85 -15.35
N TYR A 124 1.65 -4.70 -14.80
CA TYR A 124 1.85 -4.19 -13.44
C TYR A 124 1.33 -2.74 -13.30
N GLN A 125 1.61 -1.88 -14.27
CA GLN A 125 1.11 -0.50 -14.31
C GLN A 125 -0.41 -0.45 -14.50
N CYS A 126 -0.99 -1.24 -15.40
CA CYS A 126 -2.44 -1.32 -15.59
C CYS A 126 -3.15 -1.77 -14.31
N MET A 127 -2.59 -2.72 -13.56
CA MET A 127 -3.14 -3.12 -12.25
C MET A 127 -3.04 -1.97 -11.23
N THR A 128 -1.95 -1.20 -11.28
CA THR A 128 -1.77 -0.04 -10.41
C THR A 128 -2.79 1.05 -10.71
N THR A 129 -3.01 1.41 -11.98
CA THR A 129 -4.03 2.40 -12.36
C THR A 129 -5.44 1.88 -12.07
N PHE A 130 -5.72 0.59 -12.31
CA PHE A 130 -6.99 0.00 -11.91
C PHE A 130 -7.27 0.16 -10.41
N ASN A 131 -6.28 -0.05 -9.54
CA ASN A 131 -6.45 0.08 -8.09
C ASN A 131 -6.52 1.54 -7.62
N TRP A 132 -5.65 2.40 -8.13
CA TRP A 132 -5.44 3.76 -7.61
C TRP A 132 -6.05 4.86 -8.47
N ALA A 133 -6.57 4.55 -9.65
CA ALA A 133 -7.02 5.51 -10.66
C ALA A 133 -5.99 6.63 -10.87
N ARG A 134 -6.37 7.87 -10.63
CA ARG A 134 -5.49 9.06 -10.56
C ARG A 134 -5.52 9.68 -9.16
N PHE A 135 -5.80 8.85 -8.14
CA PHE A 135 -6.05 9.30 -6.78
C PHE A 135 -4.78 9.63 -6.01
N VAL A 136 -3.82 8.68 -5.96
CA VAL A 136 -2.60 8.80 -5.15
C VAL A 136 -1.37 8.49 -5.99
N SER A 137 -0.41 9.43 -6.00
CA SER A 137 0.96 9.26 -6.50
C SER A 137 1.87 10.30 -5.85
N LEU A 138 3.14 10.37 -6.27
CA LEU A 138 4.03 11.46 -5.85
C LEU A 138 3.62 12.84 -6.41
N TYR A 139 2.67 12.88 -7.36
CA TYR A 139 2.12 14.12 -7.93
C TYR A 139 0.66 14.37 -7.51
N GLU A 140 -0.14 13.30 -7.40
CA GLU A 140 -1.55 13.37 -6.99
C GLU A 140 -1.67 13.07 -5.49
N CYS A 141 -2.05 14.06 -4.70
CA CYS A 141 -1.92 14.01 -3.24
C CYS A 141 -2.98 13.18 -2.51
N GLY A 142 -3.91 12.50 -3.19
CA GLY A 142 -4.98 11.72 -2.53
C GLY A 142 -6.07 12.55 -1.84
N ILE A 143 -6.20 13.83 -2.18
CA ILE A 143 -7.13 14.75 -1.49
C ILE A 143 -8.26 15.23 -2.43
N ARG A 144 -7.91 15.77 -3.60
CA ARG A 144 -8.86 16.51 -4.46
C ARG A 144 -9.56 15.64 -5.50
N ARG A 145 -8.85 14.67 -6.06
CA ARG A 145 -9.42 13.72 -7.02
C ARG A 145 -10.06 12.58 -6.25
N GLY A 146 -11.11 12.00 -6.80
CA GLY A 146 -11.63 10.70 -6.40
C GLY A 146 -11.19 9.64 -7.41
N ILE A 147 -11.95 8.57 -7.47
CA ILE A 147 -11.87 7.56 -8.52
C ILE A 147 -12.75 8.04 -9.69
N GLY A 148 -12.10 8.46 -10.78
CA GLY A 148 -12.79 8.96 -11.97
C GLY A 148 -13.60 7.89 -12.69
N PHE A 149 -14.79 8.24 -13.16
CA PHE A 149 -15.68 7.32 -13.89
C PHE A 149 -15.04 6.86 -15.21
N ARG A 150 -14.73 7.83 -16.09
CA ARG A 150 -14.06 7.58 -17.38
C ARG A 150 -12.72 6.88 -17.20
N ASP A 151 -11.88 7.37 -16.29
CA ASP A 151 -10.56 6.80 -16.04
C ASP A 151 -10.67 5.34 -15.59
N SER A 152 -11.63 5.02 -14.70
CA SER A 152 -11.84 3.65 -14.26
C SER A 152 -12.39 2.74 -15.35
N CYS A 153 -13.30 3.24 -16.20
CA CYS A 153 -13.78 2.51 -17.38
C CYS A 153 -12.59 2.15 -18.29
N GLN A 154 -11.71 3.11 -18.57
CA GLN A 154 -10.51 2.89 -19.40
C GLN A 154 -9.52 1.92 -18.75
N ASP A 155 -9.27 2.05 -17.45
CA ASP A 155 -8.37 1.17 -16.71
C ASP A 155 -8.86 -0.30 -16.73
N THR A 156 -10.18 -0.56 -16.80
CA THR A 156 -10.70 -1.93 -16.91
C THR A 156 -10.21 -2.68 -18.16
N LEU A 157 -10.01 -1.97 -19.28
CA LEU A 157 -9.56 -2.55 -20.55
C LEU A 157 -8.17 -3.19 -20.41
N GLY A 158 -7.31 -2.59 -19.58
CA GLY A 158 -5.94 -3.05 -19.36
C GLY A 158 -5.83 -4.28 -18.45
N VAL A 159 -6.86 -4.62 -17.69
CA VAL A 159 -6.79 -5.68 -16.67
C VAL A 159 -7.83 -6.80 -16.84
N VAL A 160 -8.88 -6.62 -17.65
CA VAL A 160 -9.96 -7.61 -17.80
C VAL A 160 -9.50 -9.00 -18.21
N HIS A 161 -8.40 -9.09 -18.96
CA HIS A 161 -7.82 -10.37 -19.39
C HIS A 161 -7.25 -11.20 -18.24
N SER A 162 -6.84 -10.56 -17.14
CA SER A 162 -6.23 -11.22 -15.98
C SER A 162 -7.10 -11.17 -14.71
N GLU A 163 -7.95 -10.14 -14.58
CA GLU A 163 -8.76 -9.88 -13.38
C GLU A 163 -10.27 -9.65 -13.70
N PRO A 164 -10.95 -10.58 -14.41
CA PRO A 164 -12.31 -10.37 -14.89
C PRO A 164 -13.34 -10.19 -13.77
N LEU A 165 -13.15 -10.85 -12.62
CA LEU A 165 -14.06 -10.72 -11.48
C LEU A 165 -13.95 -9.35 -10.80
N ALA A 166 -12.73 -8.84 -10.62
CA ALA A 166 -12.50 -7.50 -10.10
C ALA A 166 -13.03 -6.42 -11.06
N VAL A 167 -12.86 -6.63 -12.39
CA VAL A 167 -13.45 -5.75 -13.40
C VAL A 167 -14.97 -5.74 -13.31
N ARG A 168 -15.62 -6.90 -13.16
CA ARG A 168 -17.07 -6.97 -12.99
C ARG A 168 -17.53 -6.17 -11.76
N GLU A 169 -16.82 -6.29 -10.64
CA GLU A 169 -17.12 -5.52 -9.43
C GLU A 169 -16.96 -4.01 -9.68
N ARG A 170 -15.85 -3.59 -10.31
CA ARG A 170 -15.61 -2.19 -10.67
C ARG A 170 -16.71 -1.63 -11.58
N LEU A 171 -17.08 -2.36 -12.63
CA LEU A 171 -18.14 -1.95 -13.55
C LEU A 171 -19.49 -1.85 -12.84
N THR A 172 -19.81 -2.78 -11.94
CA THR A 172 -21.04 -2.72 -11.13
C THR A 172 -21.06 -1.45 -10.28
N ARG A 173 -19.93 -1.11 -9.64
CA ARG A 173 -19.81 0.13 -8.87
C ARG A 173 -19.97 1.37 -9.73
N LEU A 174 -19.32 1.40 -10.91
CA LEU A 174 -19.42 2.52 -11.86
C LEU A 174 -20.84 2.72 -12.36
N LEU A 175 -21.54 1.64 -12.75
CA LEU A 175 -22.95 1.71 -13.16
C LEU A 175 -23.85 2.27 -12.05
N GLY A 176 -23.52 2.01 -10.77
CA GLY A 176 -24.20 2.63 -9.63
C GLY A 176 -23.92 4.13 -9.46
N LYS A 177 -23.03 4.73 -10.27
CA LYS A 177 -22.73 6.18 -10.31
C LYS A 177 -23.33 6.88 -11.53
N GLN A 178 -24.07 6.16 -12.37
CA GLN A 178 -24.80 6.70 -13.51
C GLN A 178 -26.22 7.09 -13.10
N PHE A 179 -26.71 8.22 -13.61
CA PHE A 179 -28.06 8.72 -13.41
C PHE A 179 -29.02 8.15 -14.47
N SER A 180 -30.33 8.26 -14.22
CA SER A 180 -31.38 7.79 -15.13
C SER A 180 -31.36 8.47 -16.50
N GLU A 181 -30.87 9.70 -16.56
CA GLU A 181 -30.74 10.55 -17.72
C GLU A 181 -29.56 10.13 -18.62
N GLY A 182 -28.70 9.24 -18.13
CA GLY A 182 -27.58 8.63 -18.85
C GLY A 182 -26.22 9.28 -18.56
N ASP A 183 -26.18 10.47 -17.97
CA ASP A 183 -24.95 11.06 -17.45
C ASP A 183 -24.52 10.38 -16.15
N ALA A 184 -23.29 10.63 -15.71
CA ALA A 184 -22.72 10.04 -14.50
C ALA A 184 -22.01 11.10 -13.64
N PHE A 185 -21.71 10.74 -12.41
CA PHE A 185 -20.72 11.48 -11.64
C PHE A 185 -19.36 11.43 -12.33
N HIS A 186 -18.66 12.56 -12.38
CA HIS A 186 -17.30 12.64 -12.93
C HIS A 186 -16.32 11.70 -12.19
N GLN A 187 -16.48 11.62 -10.87
CA GLN A 187 -15.68 10.81 -9.97
C GLN A 187 -16.47 10.49 -8.69
N TYR A 188 -16.03 9.46 -7.96
CA TYR A 188 -16.54 9.13 -6.63
C TYR A 188 -15.38 9.01 -5.63
N PHE A 189 -15.65 9.30 -4.35
CA PHE A 189 -14.62 9.19 -3.31
C PHE A 189 -14.58 7.76 -2.74
N PRO A 190 -13.39 7.13 -2.64
CA PRO A 190 -13.29 5.70 -2.31
C PRO A 190 -13.76 5.33 -0.90
N PHE A 191 -13.73 6.27 0.05
CA PHE A 191 -14.13 6.02 1.45
C PHE A 191 -15.61 6.23 1.70
N THR A 192 -16.23 7.24 1.11
CA THR A 192 -17.64 7.59 1.33
C THR A 192 -18.55 7.06 0.23
N ASP A 193 -17.97 6.61 -0.88
CA ASP A 193 -18.66 6.24 -2.12
C ASP A 193 -19.55 7.37 -2.69
N ALA A 194 -19.36 8.60 -2.20
CA ALA A 194 -20.09 9.78 -2.63
C ALA A 194 -19.57 10.25 -3.99
N GLY A 195 -20.48 10.64 -4.88
CA GLY A 195 -20.16 11.30 -6.13
C GLY A 195 -19.80 12.78 -5.93
N ASP A 196 -19.03 13.32 -6.86
CA ASP A 196 -18.68 14.75 -6.93
C ASP A 196 -19.62 15.48 -7.91
N LEU A 197 -19.09 16.05 -9.00
CA LEU A 197 -19.86 16.76 -10.03
C LEU A 197 -20.62 15.77 -10.94
N SER A 198 -21.85 16.12 -11.35
CA SER A 198 -22.68 15.40 -12.33
C SER A 198 -22.73 16.11 -13.70
N GLY A 199 -23.45 15.55 -14.68
CA GLY A 199 -23.61 16.15 -16.01
C GLY A 199 -22.58 15.70 -17.05
N TYR A 200 -21.80 14.66 -16.75
CA TYR A 200 -20.79 14.11 -17.66
C TYR A 200 -21.35 12.90 -18.40
N SER A 201 -21.37 12.95 -19.72
CA SER A 201 -21.97 11.93 -20.60
C SER A 201 -20.95 11.21 -21.49
N ASP A 202 -19.66 11.50 -21.34
CA ASP A 202 -18.53 10.91 -22.08
C ASP A 202 -17.81 9.78 -21.34
#